data_AF-A0A4R7DSK2-F1
#
_entry.id   AF-A0A4R7DSK2-F1
#
_cell.length_a   1.000
_cell.length_b   1.000
_cell.length_c   1.000
_cell.angle_alpha   90.00
_cell.angle_beta   90.00
_cell.angle_gamma   90.00
#
_symmetry.space_group_name_H-M   'P 1'
#
loop_
_entity.id
_entity.type
_entity.pdbx_description
1 polymer ?
#
loop_
_entity_poly.entity_id
_entity_poly.type
_entity_poly.pdbx_seq_one_letter_code
_entity_poly.pdbx_strand_id
1 'polypeptide(L)'
;MNKSYLRLAKEFQGRSYDLMFAHTTIVFTRYIMLTLDVRKNEDEKTFGGMFFEYCDELKDLSHIEALFLIIDLFKKTLHDYSTLTEKKINELLDYFFELLPGYIKKSLMISNAES
;
A
#
# COMPACT_ATOMS: atom_id res chain seq x y z
N MET A 1 -9.47 4.03 27.74
CA MET A 1 -10.00 4.68 28.97
C MET A 1 -10.14 6.18 28.70
N ASN A 2 -11.30 6.69 28.22
CA ASN A 2 -11.39 8.06 27.68
C ASN A 2 -12.51 8.93 28.33
N LYS A 3 -13.62 8.33 28.76
CA LYS A 3 -14.81 9.07 29.26
C LYS A 3 -14.59 9.80 30.60
N SER A 4 -13.69 9.33 31.46
CA SER A 4 -13.43 9.92 32.79
C SER A 4 -12.62 11.23 32.73
N TYR A 5 -11.82 11.44 31.68
CA TYR A 5 -11.02 12.67 31.49
C TYR A 5 -11.87 13.92 31.29
N LEU A 6 -13.10 13.76 30.82
CA LEU A 6 -14.00 14.85 30.49
C LEU A 6 -14.69 15.47 31.71
N ARG A 7 -14.55 14.90 32.92
CA ARG A 7 -15.07 15.42 34.23
C ARG A 7 -16.53 15.95 34.20
N LEU A 8 -17.34 15.34 33.33
CA LEU A 8 -18.67 15.81 32.91
C LEU A 8 -19.69 16.04 34.04
N ALA A 9 -19.56 15.31 35.16
CA ALA A 9 -20.53 15.34 36.24
C ALA A 9 -20.57 16.66 37.03
N LYS A 10 -19.51 17.49 36.97
CA LYS A 10 -19.39 18.71 37.79
C LYS A 10 -19.39 20.02 36.99
N GLU A 11 -19.33 19.95 35.67
CA GLU A 11 -19.11 21.14 34.82
C GLU A 11 -20.39 21.89 34.44
N PHE A 12 -21.57 21.28 34.62
CA PHE A 12 -22.82 21.86 34.15
C PHE A 12 -23.95 21.73 35.16
N GLN A 13 -24.55 22.87 35.52
CA GLN A 13 -25.72 22.97 36.42
C GLN A 13 -26.80 23.89 35.83
N GLY A 14 -26.77 24.13 34.51
CA GLY A 14 -27.75 24.95 33.81
C GLY A 14 -29.12 24.28 33.73
N ARG A 15 -30.19 25.08 33.83
CA ARG A 15 -31.58 24.58 33.80
C ARG A 15 -32.39 24.97 32.56
N SER A 16 -31.79 25.72 31.63
CA SER A 16 -32.45 26.04 30.35
C SER A 16 -32.08 25.03 29.27
N TYR A 17 -33.00 24.89 28.30
CA TYR A 17 -32.84 23.94 27.21
C TYR A 17 -31.64 24.28 26.30
N ASP A 18 -31.44 25.56 25.99
CA ASP A 18 -30.31 26.01 25.18
C ASP A 18 -28.96 25.71 25.83
N LEU A 19 -28.88 25.87 27.15
CA LEU A 19 -27.69 25.52 27.92
C LEU A 19 -27.43 24.00 27.87
N MET A 20 -28.48 23.18 27.94
CA MET A 20 -28.35 21.72 27.85
C MET A 20 -27.89 21.27 26.45
N PHE A 21 -28.38 21.91 25.39
CA PHE A 21 -27.92 21.68 24.02
C PHE A 21 -26.46 22.08 23.84
N ALA A 22 -26.10 23.29 24.28
CA ALA A 22 -24.71 23.78 24.21
C ALA A 22 -23.75 22.87 24.97
N HIS A 23 -24.11 22.45 26.18
CA HIS A 23 -23.31 21.53 26.98
C HIS A 23 -23.10 20.20 26.26
N THR A 24 -24.17 19.60 25.76
CA THR A 24 -24.10 18.31 25.05
C THR A 24 -23.18 18.40 23.82
N THR A 25 -23.30 19.48 23.06
CA THR A 25 -22.41 19.75 21.91
C THR A 25 -20.95 19.84 22.33
N ILE A 26 -20.62 20.61 23.37
CA ILE A 26 -19.25 20.76 23.89
C ILE A 26 -18.68 19.40 24.32
N VAL A 27 -19.48 18.58 25.01
CA VAL A 27 -19.08 17.24 25.45
C VAL A 27 -18.78 16.34 24.26
N PHE A 28 -19.65 16.31 23.25
CA PHE A 28 -19.42 15.53 22.03
C PHE A 28 -18.17 16.01 21.27
N THR A 29 -17.99 17.32 21.11
CA THR A 29 -16.81 17.87 20.43
C THR A 29 -15.51 17.47 21.14
N ARG A 30 -15.46 17.58 22.48
CA ARG A 30 -14.27 17.16 23.25
C ARG A 30 -14.01 15.67 23.13
N TYR A 31 -15.06 14.84 23.17
CA TYR A 31 -14.92 13.40 22.98
C TYR A 31 -14.41 13.05 21.57
N ILE A 32 -14.91 13.74 20.54
CA ILE A 32 -14.44 13.58 19.16
C ILE A 32 -12.96 13.95 19.07
N MET A 33 -12.56 15.10 19.62
CA MET A 33 -11.15 15.53 19.63
C MET A 33 -10.23 14.51 20.30
N LEU A 34 -10.57 14.04 21.50
CA LEU A 34 -9.79 13.02 22.22
C LEU A 34 -9.76 11.69 21.46
N THR A 35 -10.86 11.29 20.84
CA THR A 35 -10.90 10.06 20.05
C THR A 35 -10.05 10.18 18.79
N LEU A 36 -10.01 11.34 18.14
CA LEU A 36 -9.13 11.59 17.00
C LEU A 36 -7.65 11.51 17.41
N ASP A 37 -7.29 12.07 18.56
CA ASP A 37 -5.91 12.02 19.06
C ASP A 37 -5.49 10.60 19.43
N VAL A 38 -6.36 9.86 20.13
CA VAL A 38 -6.14 8.42 20.39
C VAL A 38 -6.00 7.64 19.10
N ARG A 39 -6.81 7.93 18.07
CA ARG A 39 -6.67 7.25 16.77
C ARG A 39 -5.33 7.52 16.09
N LYS A 40 -4.84 8.76 16.17
CA LYS A 40 -3.53 9.12 15.60
C LYS A 40 -2.37 8.42 16.31
N ASN A 41 -2.48 8.22 17.63
CA ASN A 41 -1.38 7.76 18.45
C ASN A 41 -1.41 6.25 18.77
N GLU A 42 -2.59 5.61 18.77
CA GLU A 42 -2.78 4.24 19.27
C GLU A 42 -3.58 3.31 18.32
N ASP A 43 -4.13 3.78 17.19
CA ASP A 43 -5.00 2.94 16.34
C ASP A 43 -4.25 2.27 15.19
N GLU A 44 -4.11 0.94 15.28
CA GLU A 44 -3.66 0.04 14.22
C GLU A 44 -4.49 0.19 12.93
N LYS A 45 -5.73 0.72 12.98
CA LYS A 45 -6.54 0.94 11.75
C LYS A 45 -5.99 2.04 10.83
N THR A 46 -4.96 2.77 11.26
CA THR A 46 -4.21 3.68 10.38
C THR A 46 -3.39 2.91 9.32
N PHE A 47 -3.27 1.58 9.45
CA PHE A 47 -2.74 0.71 8.38
C PHE A 47 -3.60 0.71 7.12
N GLY A 48 -4.82 1.28 7.10
CA GLY A 48 -5.61 1.36 5.87
C GLY A 48 -4.85 2.05 4.73
N GLY A 49 -4.14 3.15 5.01
CA GLY A 49 -3.30 3.82 4.01
C GLY A 49 -2.13 2.94 3.56
N MET A 50 -1.36 2.42 4.52
CA MET A 50 -0.26 1.49 4.23
C MET A 50 -0.71 0.25 3.45
N PHE A 51 -1.88 -0.30 3.76
CA PHE A 51 -2.47 -1.43 3.06
C PHE A 51 -2.75 -1.12 1.58
N PHE A 52 -3.23 0.10 1.27
CA PHE A 52 -3.42 0.51 -0.12
C PHE A 52 -2.09 0.67 -0.85
N GLU A 53 -1.08 1.29 -0.23
CA GLU A 53 0.27 1.38 -0.80
C GLU A 53 0.87 -0.01 -1.06
N TYR A 54 0.77 -0.93 -0.09
CA TYR A 54 1.18 -2.34 -0.28
C TYR A 54 0.41 -3.03 -1.39
N CYS A 55 -0.90 -2.78 -1.53
CA CYS A 55 -1.69 -3.36 -2.60
C CYS A 55 -1.26 -2.86 -3.99
N ASP A 56 -0.79 -1.62 -4.10
CA ASP A 56 -0.26 -1.08 -5.34
C ASP A 56 1.15 -1.62 -5.63
N GLU A 57 2.02 -1.73 -4.62
CA GLU A 57 3.32 -2.41 -4.76
C GLU A 57 3.15 -3.89 -5.18
N LEU A 58 2.19 -4.61 -4.60
CA LEU A 58 1.90 -6.00 -4.98
C LEU A 58 1.41 -6.14 -6.42
N LYS A 59 0.68 -5.14 -6.96
CA LYS A 59 0.28 -5.13 -8.38
C LYS A 59 1.51 -4.97 -9.29
N ASP A 60 2.44 -4.09 -8.92
CA ASP A 60 3.67 -3.90 -9.69
C ASP A 60 4.53 -5.16 -9.70
N LEU A 61 4.63 -5.87 -8.56
CA LEU A 61 5.31 -7.17 -8.48
C LEU A 61 4.66 -8.20 -9.44
N SER A 62 3.32 -8.28 -9.44
CA SER A 62 2.60 -9.21 -10.32
C SER A 62 2.83 -8.93 -11.82
N HIS A 63 3.05 -7.66 -12.19
CA HIS A 63 3.37 -7.29 -13.56
C HIS A 63 4.76 -7.75 -13.98
N ILE A 64 5.74 -7.61 -13.08
CA ILE A 64 7.11 -8.07 -13.32
C ILE A 64 7.17 -9.59 -13.43
N GLU A 65 6.45 -10.31 -12.57
CA GLU A 65 6.32 -11.77 -12.64
C GLU A 65 5.72 -12.23 -13.97
N ALA A 66 4.67 -11.56 -14.45
CA ALA A 66 4.07 -11.85 -15.75
C ALA A 66 5.07 -11.61 -16.90
N LEU A 67 5.89 -10.57 -16.82
CA LEU A 67 6.92 -10.28 -17.82
C LEU A 67 8.00 -11.37 -17.85
N PHE A 68 8.48 -11.82 -16.68
CA PHE A 68 9.41 -12.94 -16.60
C PHE A 68 8.83 -14.23 -17.16
N LEU A 69 7.55 -14.51 -16.88
CA LEU A 69 6.86 -15.67 -17.43
C LEU A 69 6.80 -15.62 -18.97
N ILE A 70 6.51 -14.45 -19.54
CA ILE A 70 6.51 -14.26 -21.01
C ILE A 70 7.89 -14.52 -21.59
N ILE A 71 8.96 -14.04 -20.95
CA ILE A 71 10.34 -14.27 -21.40
C ILE A 71 10.71 -15.75 -21.32
N ASP A 72 10.34 -16.44 -20.24
CA ASP A 72 10.61 -17.87 -20.08
C ASP A 72 9.84 -18.70 -21.13
N LEU A 73 8.58 -18.36 -21.38
CA LEU A 73 7.79 -18.98 -22.45
C LEU A 73 8.41 -18.70 -23.83
N PHE A 74 8.91 -17.48 -24.08
CA PHE A 74 9.61 -17.15 -25.30
C PHE A 74 10.89 -17.99 -25.47
N LYS A 75 11.67 -18.15 -24.40
CA LYS A 75 12.87 -19.01 -24.39
C LYS A 75 12.52 -20.46 -24.72
N LYS A 76 11.47 -21.02 -24.09
CA LYS A 76 10.98 -22.38 -24.38
C LYS A 76 10.52 -22.52 -25.83
N THR A 77 9.77 -21.54 -26.34
CA THR A 77 9.30 -21.54 -27.72
C THR A 77 10.48 -21.52 -28.71
N LEU A 78 11.51 -20.71 -28.44
CA LEU A 78 12.73 -20.71 -29.26
C LEU A 78 13.46 -22.05 -29.21
N HIS A 79 13.53 -22.69 -28.06
CA HIS A 79 14.13 -24.01 -27.93
C HIS A 79 13.36 -25.08 -28.71
N ASP A 80 12.03 -25.02 -28.71
CA ASP A 80 11.18 -26.04 -29.37
C ASP A 80 11.09 -25.87 -30.89
N TYR A 81 11.09 -24.64 -31.39
CA TYR A 81 10.94 -24.35 -32.83
C TYR A 81 12.26 -24.11 -33.56
N SER A 82 13.36 -23.82 -32.86
CA SER A 82 14.64 -23.53 -33.47
C SER A 82 15.68 -24.59 -33.12
N THR A 83 16.58 -24.89 -34.06
CA THR A 83 17.74 -25.76 -33.82
C THR A 83 18.87 -25.05 -33.06
N LEU A 84 18.60 -23.88 -32.48
CA LEU A 84 19.61 -23.11 -31.76
C LEU A 84 20.02 -23.82 -30.47
N THR A 85 21.33 -23.89 -30.23
CA THR A 85 21.88 -24.31 -28.94
C THR A 85 21.49 -23.32 -27.85
N GLU A 86 21.32 -23.79 -26.60
CA GLU A 86 21.04 -22.94 -25.43
C GLU A 86 21.96 -21.71 -25.34
N LYS A 87 23.26 -21.86 -25.64
CA LYS A 87 24.21 -20.74 -25.65
C LYS A 87 23.77 -19.62 -26.58
N LYS A 88 23.30 -19.97 -27.79
CA LYS A 88 22.90 -18.98 -28.80
C LYS A 88 21.56 -18.33 -28.44
N ILE A 89 20.68 -19.07 -27.76
CA ILE A 89 19.42 -18.53 -27.22
C ILE A 89 19.72 -17.51 -26.10
N ASN A 90 20.64 -17.83 -25.19
CA ASN A 90 21.02 -16.90 -24.13
C ASN A 90 21.70 -15.64 -24.70
N GLU A 91 22.63 -15.77 -25.66
CA GLU A 91 23.22 -14.60 -26.34
C GLU A 91 22.16 -13.71 -27.03
N LEU A 92 21.13 -14.31 -27.63
CA LEU A 92 20.03 -13.58 -28.25
C LEU A 92 19.19 -12.85 -27.20
N LEU A 93 18.90 -13.51 -26.07
CA LEU A 93 18.15 -12.90 -24.97
C LEU A 93 18.93 -11.75 -24.34
N ASP A 94 20.23 -11.89 -24.15
CA ASP A 94 21.10 -10.82 -23.63
C ASP A 94 21.05 -9.59 -24.55
N TYR A 95 21.19 -9.80 -25.86
CA TYR A 95 21.07 -8.72 -26.84
C TYR A 95 19.65 -8.11 -26.86
N PHE A 96 18.61 -8.93 -26.72
CA PHE A 96 17.24 -8.45 -26.60
C PHE A 96 17.05 -7.56 -25.36
N PHE A 97 17.60 -7.96 -24.20
CA PHE A 97 17.57 -7.16 -22.97
C PHE A 97 18.34 -5.84 -23.09
N GLU A 98 19.40 -5.80 -23.90
CA GLU A 98 20.12 -4.55 -24.21
C GLU A 98 19.27 -3.56 -25.00
N LEU A 99 18.45 -4.05 -25.94
CA LEU A 99 17.59 -3.25 -26.81
C LEU A 99 16.28 -2.80 -26.15
N LEU A 100 15.92 -3.36 -25.00
CA LEU A 100 14.68 -2.98 -24.31
C LEU A 100 14.69 -1.48 -23.93
N PRO A 101 13.54 -0.80 -24.06
CA PRO A 101 13.37 0.56 -23.56
C PRO A 101 13.76 0.69 -22.08
N GLY A 102 14.35 1.84 -21.73
CA GLY A 102 14.88 2.07 -20.38
C GLY A 102 13.85 1.88 -19.25
N TYR A 103 12.57 2.15 -19.50
CA TYR A 103 11.51 1.94 -18.50
C TYR A 103 11.25 0.45 -18.22
N ILE A 104 11.34 -0.43 -19.24
CA ILE A 104 11.19 -1.89 -19.08
C ILE A 104 12.42 -2.45 -18.37
N LYS A 105 13.62 -2.01 -18.77
CA LYS A 105 14.87 -2.41 -18.10
C LYS A 105 14.84 -2.02 -16.62
N LYS A 106 14.40 -0.81 -16.29
CA LYS A 106 14.24 -0.36 -14.90
C LYS A 106 13.26 -1.26 -14.13
N SER A 107 12.12 -1.60 -14.73
CA SER A 107 11.12 -2.50 -14.11
C SER A 107 11.68 -3.90 -13.83
N LEU A 108 12.51 -4.44 -14.73
CA LEU A 108 13.14 -5.76 -14.55
C LEU A 108 14.27 -5.74 -13.50
N MET A 109 15.03 -4.66 -13.39
CA MET A 109 16.15 -4.57 -12.42
C MET A 109 15.68 -4.43 -10.97
N ILE A 110 14.50 -3.85 -10.73
CA ILE A 110 13.94 -3.67 -9.37
C ILE A 110 13.66 -5.05 -8.74
N SER A 111 13.13 -6.00 -9.51
CA SER A 111 12.86 -7.36 -9.01
C SER A 111 14.11 -8.15 -8.60
N ASN A 112 15.27 -7.88 -9.23
CA ASN A 112 16.53 -8.54 -8.86
C ASN A 112 17.19 -7.97 -7.60
N ALA A 113 16.77 -6.79 -7.11
CA ALA A 113 17.32 -6.16 -5.92
C ALA A 113 16.59 -6.56 -4.62
N GLU A 114 15.40 -7.15 -4.74
CA GLU A 114 14.53 -7.54 -3.62
C GLU A 114 14.55 -9.05 -3.32
N SER A 115 15.33 -9.83 -4.09
CA SER A 115 15.64 -11.27 -3.83
C SER A 115 17.01 -11.43 -3.16
#